data_AF-A0AAD4L6J4-F1
#
_entry.id   AF-A0AAD4L6J4-F1
#
_cell.length_a   1.000
_cell.length_b   1.000
_cell.length_c   1.000
_cell.angle_alpha   90.00
_cell.angle_beta   90.00
_cell.angle_gamma   90.00
#
_symmetry.space_group_name_H-M   'P 1'
#
loop_
_entity.id
_entity.type
_entity.pdbx_description
1 polymer ?
#
loop_
_entity_poly.entity_id
_entity_poly.type
_entity_poly.pdbx_seq_one_letter_code
_entity_poly.pdbx_strand_id
1 'polypeptide(L)'
;LLVLKLWAFGFRGSGRSKYAYEVLHLLHNITHVWPEPVVRIVLNNWLVNPTGKANSFVELDLMQEHLNYWIKTYYQAHGSGASWEWLAMISPCIEILWRLATEVNSALGSKQGNRHASADLTKDIKILMDSLKQNNIYEEVLGCTLGDDESPAPDVISEGYTALTWGAKSPL
;
A
#
# COMPACT_ATOMS: atom_id res chain seq x y z
N LEU A 1 4.88 6.55 13.64
CA LEU A 1 5.11 5.40 14.57
C LEU A 1 3.84 4.86 15.22
N LEU A 2 2.86 5.69 15.59
CA LEU A 2 1.61 5.22 16.22
C LEU A 2 0.88 4.13 15.40
N VAL A 3 0.76 4.35 14.09
CA VAL A 3 0.14 3.40 13.15
C VAL A 3 0.85 2.03 13.17
N LEU A 4 2.19 2.00 13.23
CA LEU A 4 2.95 0.74 13.31
C LEU A 4 2.64 -0.04 14.59
N LYS A 5 2.41 0.64 15.71
CA LYS A 5 2.00 -0.02 16.97
C LYS A 5 0.63 -0.68 16.83
N LEU A 6 -0.33 0.02 16.22
CA LEU A 6 -1.66 -0.53 15.94
C LEU A 6 -1.57 -1.73 15.01
N TRP A 7 -0.73 -1.67 13.97
CA TRP A 7 -0.50 -2.80 13.08
C TRP A 7 0.15 -3.99 13.77
N ALA A 8 1.12 -3.78 14.67
CA ALA A 8 1.69 -4.86 15.47
C ALA A 8 0.61 -5.59 16.29
N PHE A 9 -0.30 -4.85 16.92
CA PHE A 9 -1.44 -5.42 17.63
C PHE A 9 -2.37 -6.18 16.67
N GLY A 10 -2.80 -5.55 15.59
CA GLY A 10 -3.70 -6.18 14.62
C GLY A 10 -3.13 -7.44 13.99
N PHE A 11 -1.84 -7.47 13.67
CA PHE A 11 -1.16 -8.67 13.19
C PHE A 11 -1.11 -9.75 14.26
N ARG A 12 -0.87 -9.39 15.52
CA ARG A 12 -0.87 -10.38 16.60
C ARG A 12 -2.27 -10.97 16.83
N GLY A 13 -3.31 -10.13 16.93
CA GLY A 13 -4.68 -10.58 17.17
C GLY A 13 -5.25 -11.38 16.01
N SER A 14 -4.87 -11.07 14.77
CA SER A 14 -5.25 -11.86 13.59
C SER A 14 -4.45 -13.16 13.40
N GLY A 15 -3.60 -13.54 14.35
CA GLY A 15 -2.76 -14.75 14.27
C GLY A 15 -1.57 -14.65 13.31
N ARG A 16 -1.27 -13.46 12.79
CA ARG A 16 -0.16 -13.16 11.88
C ARG A 16 1.12 -12.84 12.66
N SER A 17 1.56 -13.77 13.49
CA SER A 17 2.68 -13.58 14.45
C SER A 17 3.99 -13.13 13.79
N LYS A 18 4.34 -13.67 12.61
CA LYS A 18 5.54 -13.24 11.86
C LYS A 18 5.51 -11.77 11.49
N TYR A 19 4.36 -11.26 11.03
CA TYR A 19 4.23 -9.84 10.71
C TYR A 19 4.27 -8.97 11.97
N ALA A 20 3.65 -9.42 13.06
CA ALA A 20 3.75 -8.74 14.35
C ALA A 20 5.23 -8.67 14.82
N TYR A 21 5.98 -9.76 14.68
CA TYR A 21 7.41 -9.82 15.00
C TYR A 21 8.22 -8.81 14.20
N GLU A 22 8.09 -8.80 12.88
CA GLU A 22 8.82 -7.88 12.01
C GLU A 22 8.52 -6.41 12.35
N VAL A 23 7.25 -6.08 12.61
CA VAL A 23 6.85 -4.71 12.99
C VAL A 23 7.41 -4.32 14.36
N LEU A 24 7.43 -5.24 15.34
CA LEU A 24 8.04 -4.99 16.65
C LEU A 24 9.56 -4.81 16.55
N HIS A 25 10.22 -5.62 15.74
CA HIS A 25 11.65 -5.50 15.48
C HIS A 25 11.98 -4.18 14.78
N LEU A 26 11.19 -3.77 13.79
CA LEU A 26 11.29 -2.46 13.15
C LEU A 26 11.08 -1.31 14.14
N LEU A 27 10.05 -1.41 14.99
CA LEU A 27 9.78 -0.41 16.04
C LEU A 27 10.96 -0.29 17.01
N HIS A 28 11.47 -1.42 17.52
CA HIS A 28 12.62 -1.43 18.43
C HIS A 28 13.85 -0.81 17.78
N ASN A 29 14.10 -1.14 16.52
CA ASN A 29 15.23 -0.58 15.78
C ASN A 29 15.11 0.93 15.61
N ILE A 30 13.94 1.42 15.21
CA ILE A 30 13.70 2.86 15.03
C ILE A 30 13.81 3.62 16.37
N THR A 31 13.34 3.05 17.47
CA THR A 31 13.27 3.78 18.75
C THR A 31 14.54 3.67 19.60
N HIS A 32 15.32 2.59 19.45
CA HIS A 32 16.42 2.31 20.39
C HIS A 32 17.76 1.96 19.74
N VAL A 33 17.78 1.42 18.51
CA VAL A 33 19.02 0.86 17.92
C VAL A 33 19.63 1.79 16.87
N TRP A 34 18.80 2.30 15.96
CA TRP A 34 19.29 3.06 14.81
C TRP A 34 19.63 4.51 15.16
N PRO A 35 20.76 5.03 14.66
CA PRO A 35 21.07 6.45 14.76
C PRO A 35 19.99 7.31 14.07
N GLU A 36 19.74 8.49 14.62
CA GLU A 36 18.75 9.44 14.08
C GLU A 36 18.88 9.71 12.56
N PRO A 37 20.10 9.85 11.97
CA PRO A 37 20.23 9.99 10.52
C PRO A 37 19.68 8.80 9.72
N VAL A 38 19.85 7.57 10.22
CA VAL A 38 19.37 6.34 9.57
C VAL A 38 17.85 6.27 9.67
N VAL A 39 17.30 6.54 10.85
CA VAL A 39 15.84 6.61 11.06
C VAL A 39 15.20 7.58 10.09
N ARG A 40 15.77 8.79 9.96
CA ARG A 40 15.28 9.80 9.04
C ARG A 40 15.32 9.33 7.58
N ILE A 41 16.40 8.67 7.15
CA ILE A 41 16.49 8.12 5.80
C ILE A 41 15.39 7.08 5.57
N VAL A 42 15.24 6.12 6.47
CA VAL A 42 14.23 5.05 6.31
C VAL A 42 12.82 5.64 6.25
N LEU A 43 12.45 6.50 7.22
CA LEU A 43 11.10 7.06 7.29
C LEU A 43 10.77 8.00 6.13
N ASN A 44 11.75 8.76 5.63
CA ASN A 44 11.54 9.65 4.49
C ASN A 44 11.46 8.91 3.14
N ASN A 45 11.85 7.64 3.10
CA ASN A 45 11.80 6.82 1.87
C ASN A 45 10.64 5.83 1.83
N TRP A 46 9.74 5.79 2.82
CA TRP A 46 8.57 4.90 2.74
C TRP A 46 7.46 5.41 1.82
N LEU A 47 7.28 6.73 1.78
CA LEU A 47 6.27 7.38 0.97
C LEU A 47 6.92 8.42 0.07
N VAL A 48 6.55 8.40 -1.20
CA VAL A 48 6.98 9.36 -2.20
C VAL A 48 5.78 10.12 -2.72
N ASN A 49 5.97 11.37 -3.14
CA ASN A 49 4.93 12.16 -3.78
C ASN A 49 5.37 12.54 -5.20
N PRO A 50 5.12 11.68 -6.19
CA PRO A 50 5.54 11.93 -7.58
C PRO A 50 4.90 13.17 -8.19
N THR A 51 3.72 13.57 -7.69
CA THR A 51 2.92 14.67 -8.26
C THR A 51 3.21 16.03 -7.63
N GLY A 52 3.83 16.05 -6.44
CA GLY A 52 3.99 17.25 -5.62
C GLY A 52 2.70 17.81 -5.01
N LYS A 53 1.54 17.17 -5.22
CA LYS A 53 0.24 17.64 -4.72
C LYS A 53 -0.01 17.15 -3.29
N ALA A 54 -0.73 17.94 -2.50
CA ALA A 54 -1.13 17.52 -1.15
C ALA A 54 -1.91 16.20 -1.18
N ASN A 55 -1.69 15.35 -0.17
CA ASN A 55 -2.35 14.04 0.00
C ASN A 55 -2.24 13.09 -1.21
N SER A 56 -1.19 13.22 -2.02
CA SER A 56 -0.93 12.40 -3.21
C SER A 56 0.31 11.54 -3.05
N PHE A 57 0.56 11.08 -1.81
CA PHE A 57 1.67 10.17 -1.51
C PHE A 57 1.31 8.76 -1.97
N VAL A 58 2.32 8.05 -2.46
CA VAL A 58 2.27 6.63 -2.79
C VAL A 58 3.43 5.93 -2.10
N GLU A 59 3.28 4.63 -1.86
CA GLU A 59 4.34 3.79 -1.36
C GLU A 59 5.52 3.75 -2.35
N LEU A 60 6.75 3.83 -1.83
CA LEU A 60 7.95 3.81 -2.67
C LEU A 60 8.04 2.51 -3.50
N ASP A 61 7.59 1.39 -2.93
CA ASP A 61 7.58 0.09 -3.61
C ASP A 61 6.75 0.13 -4.91
N LEU A 62 5.56 0.75 -4.88
CA LEU A 62 4.73 0.94 -6.07
C LEU A 62 5.42 1.83 -7.12
N MET A 63 6.11 2.89 -6.70
CA MET A 63 6.93 3.68 -7.61
C MET A 63 8.02 2.82 -8.25
N GLN A 64 8.69 1.97 -7.46
CA GLN A 64 9.72 1.06 -7.94
C GLN A 64 9.16 0.00 -8.90
N GLU A 65 7.97 -0.54 -8.64
CA GLU A 65 7.26 -1.43 -9.56
C GLU A 65 6.96 -0.75 -10.89
N HIS A 66 6.50 0.51 -10.88
CA HIS A 66 6.30 1.27 -12.10
C HIS A 66 7.59 1.50 -12.87
N LEU A 67 8.71 1.84 -12.21
CA LEU A 67 10.01 1.97 -12.86
C LEU A 67 10.45 0.64 -13.49
N ASN A 68 10.29 -0.47 -12.76
CA ASN A 68 10.57 -1.82 -13.26
C ASN A 68 9.73 -2.15 -14.51
N TYR A 69 8.45 -1.76 -14.51
CA TYR A 69 7.58 -1.93 -15.67
C TYR A 69 8.09 -1.14 -16.88
N TRP A 70 8.47 0.13 -16.73
CA TRP A 70 9.01 0.94 -17.83
C TRP A 70 10.29 0.33 -18.44
N ILE A 71 11.21 -0.12 -17.58
CA ILE A 71 12.42 -0.84 -18.00
C ILE A 71 12.05 -2.06 -18.83
N LYS A 72 11.13 -2.89 -18.32
CA LYS A 72 10.76 -4.16 -18.92
C LYS A 72 9.85 -4.04 -20.14
N THR A 73 9.11 -2.95 -20.32
CA THR A 73 8.14 -2.88 -21.42
C THR A 73 8.60 -1.97 -22.54
N TYR A 74 9.26 -0.85 -22.22
CA TYR A 74 9.58 0.19 -23.19
C TYR A 74 11.07 0.31 -23.48
N TYR A 75 11.93 0.02 -22.50
CA TYR A 75 13.37 0.21 -22.63
C TYR A 75 14.18 -1.09 -22.66
N GLN A 76 13.54 -2.19 -23.09
CA GLN A 76 14.23 -3.41 -23.45
C GLN A 76 15.03 -3.20 -24.74
N ALA A 77 16.26 -2.71 -24.64
CA ALA A 77 17.09 -2.46 -25.81
C ALA A 77 17.35 -3.71 -26.68
N HIS A 78 17.29 -4.92 -26.09
CA HIS A 78 17.66 -6.18 -26.76
C HIS A 78 16.76 -7.38 -26.37
N GLY A 79 15.53 -7.15 -25.88
CA GLY A 79 14.68 -8.22 -25.33
C GLY A 79 15.11 -8.65 -23.91
N SER A 80 14.87 -9.92 -23.53
CA SER A 80 15.04 -10.45 -22.16
C SER A 80 16.48 -10.48 -21.62
N GLY A 81 17.45 -9.89 -22.32
CA GLY A 81 18.87 -9.91 -22.00
C GLY A 81 19.52 -8.52 -21.94
N ALA A 82 18.83 -7.52 -21.38
CA ALA A 82 19.45 -6.22 -21.12
C ALA A 82 20.63 -6.39 -20.14
N SER A 83 21.80 -5.86 -20.51
CA SER A 83 22.98 -5.94 -19.64
C SER A 83 22.82 -5.04 -18.40
N TRP A 84 23.53 -5.34 -17.32
CA TRP A 84 23.51 -4.52 -16.10
C TRP A 84 23.96 -3.08 -16.37
N GLU A 85 24.90 -2.90 -17.30
CA GLU A 85 25.40 -1.60 -17.73
C GLU A 85 24.30 -0.79 -18.44
N TRP A 86 23.50 -1.45 -19.29
CA TRP A 86 22.33 -0.81 -19.91
C TRP A 86 21.30 -0.39 -18.87
N LEU A 87 20.98 -1.27 -17.92
CA LEU A 87 20.02 -0.98 -16.85
C LEU A 87 20.50 0.19 -15.98
N ALA A 88 21.78 0.21 -15.61
CA ALA A 88 22.37 1.31 -14.84
C ALA A 88 22.32 2.64 -15.59
N MET A 89 22.47 2.62 -16.92
CA MET A 89 22.40 3.81 -17.76
C MET A 89 20.97 4.31 -17.95
N ILE A 90 20.02 3.42 -18.23
CA ILE A 90 18.65 3.81 -18.59
C ILE A 90 17.78 4.14 -17.37
N SER A 91 17.98 3.46 -16.24
CA SER A 91 17.10 3.59 -15.05
C SER A 91 16.99 5.02 -14.51
N PRO A 92 18.09 5.79 -14.37
CA PRO A 92 18.03 7.18 -13.94
C PRO A 92 17.33 8.09 -14.95
N CYS A 93 17.27 7.68 -16.23
CA CYS A 93 16.71 8.48 -17.32
C CYS A 93 15.19 8.26 -17.49
N ILE A 94 14.59 7.25 -16.86
CA ILE A 94 13.19 6.86 -17.08
C ILE A 94 12.23 8.02 -16.87
N GLU A 95 12.39 8.81 -15.81
CA GLU A 95 11.47 9.91 -15.51
C GLU A 95 11.47 10.96 -16.64
N ILE A 96 12.66 11.34 -17.12
CA ILE A 96 12.82 12.34 -18.18
C ILE A 96 12.27 11.79 -19.49
N LEU A 97 12.60 10.54 -19.83
CA LEU A 97 12.13 9.91 -21.06
C LEU A 97 10.60 9.73 -21.05
N TRP A 98 10.02 9.41 -19.90
CA TRP A 98 8.57 9.31 -19.73
C TRP A 98 7.87 10.66 -19.89
N ARG A 99 8.41 11.73 -19.26
CA ARG A 99 7.91 13.10 -19.44
C ARG A 99 7.99 13.53 -20.90
N LEU A 100 9.11 13.29 -21.57
CA LEU A 100 9.30 13.60 -22.98
C LEU A 100 8.30 12.85 -23.87
N ALA A 101 8.10 11.55 -23.65
CA ALA A 101 7.12 10.76 -24.39
C ALA A 101 5.69 11.30 -24.18
N THR A 102 5.37 11.72 -22.96
CA THR A 102 4.07 12.32 -22.62
C THR A 102 3.88 13.67 -23.31
N GLU A 103 4.91 14.53 -23.35
CA GLU A 103 4.87 15.83 -24.03
C GLU A 103 4.73 15.67 -25.55
N VAL A 104 5.52 14.76 -26.16
CA VAL A 104 5.42 14.45 -27.59
C VAL A 104 4.03 13.92 -27.93
N ASN A 105 3.49 13.00 -27.12
CA ASN A 105 2.14 12.49 -27.31
C ASN A 105 1.08 13.59 -27.10
N SER A 106 1.30 14.53 -26.19
CA SER A 106 0.39 15.67 -26.01
C SER A 106 0.43 16.65 -27.20
N ALA A 107 1.59 16.82 -27.83
CA ALA A 107 1.79 17.75 -28.94
C ALA A 107 1.37 17.16 -30.30
N LEU A 108 1.70 15.89 -30.53
CA LEU A 108 1.58 15.22 -31.84
C LEU A 108 0.64 14.01 -31.83
N GLY A 109 0.31 13.48 -30.64
CA GLY A 109 -0.52 12.28 -30.51
C GLY A 109 -1.97 12.54 -30.88
N SER A 110 -2.65 11.48 -31.33
CA SER A 110 -4.09 11.51 -31.47
C SER A 110 -4.72 11.76 -30.10
N LYS A 111 -5.69 12.68 -30.00
CA LYS A 111 -6.52 12.89 -28.80
C LYS A 111 -7.48 11.72 -28.57
N GLN A 112 -6.96 10.50 -28.53
CA GLN A 112 -7.66 9.32 -28.05
C GLN A 112 -7.75 9.50 -26.53
N GLY A 113 -8.97 9.72 -26.03
CA GLY A 113 -9.17 9.80 -24.60
C GLY A 113 -8.89 8.43 -23.98
N ASN A 114 -7.93 8.34 -23.06
CA ASN A 114 -7.77 7.17 -22.17
C ASN A 114 -8.90 7.06 -21.13
N ARG A 115 -9.84 8.01 -21.15
CA ARG A 115 -11.00 8.05 -20.27
C ARG A 115 -12.21 7.61 -21.07
N HIS A 116 -12.73 6.45 -20.73
CA HIS A 116 -14.12 6.13 -21.04
C HIS A 116 -15.01 7.23 -20.46
N ALA A 117 -16.05 7.62 -21.19
CA ALA A 117 -17.07 8.51 -20.64
C ALA A 117 -17.52 7.95 -19.30
N SER A 118 -17.45 8.77 -18.25
CA SER A 118 -17.81 8.34 -16.90
C SER A 118 -19.25 7.84 -16.93
N ALA A 119 -19.46 6.56 -16.63
CA ALA A 119 -20.78 5.99 -16.53
C ALA A 119 -21.58 6.74 -15.47
N ASP A 120 -22.86 6.97 -15.71
CA ASP A 120 -23.76 7.50 -14.68
C ASP A 120 -24.02 6.38 -13.66
N LEU A 121 -23.27 6.43 -12.55
CA LEU A 121 -23.35 5.46 -11.45
C LEU A 121 -24.49 5.75 -10.48
N THR A 122 -25.35 6.74 -10.72
CA THR A 122 -26.40 7.16 -9.77
C THR A 122 -27.31 5.98 -9.38
N LYS A 123 -27.69 5.15 -10.36
CA LYS A 123 -28.54 3.98 -10.12
C LYS A 123 -27.80 2.89 -9.35
N ASP A 124 -26.55 2.62 -9.71
CA ASP A 124 -25.73 1.58 -9.08
C ASP A 124 -25.42 1.93 -7.62
N ILE A 125 -25.07 3.19 -7.36
CA ILE A 125 -24.87 3.72 -6.00
C ILE A 125 -26.16 3.58 -5.20
N LYS A 126 -27.32 3.91 -5.78
CA LYS A 126 -28.60 3.78 -5.08
C LYS A 126 -28.91 2.32 -4.72
N ILE A 127 -28.76 1.39 -5.66
CA ILE A 127 -28.97 -0.05 -5.42
C ILE A 127 -28.01 -0.56 -4.34
N LEU A 128 -26.74 -0.14 -4.41
CA LEU A 128 -25.75 -0.49 -3.40
C LEU A 128 -26.15 0.05 -2.02
N MET A 129 -26.50 1.33 -1.91
CA MET A 129 -26.92 1.95 -0.65
C MET A 129 -28.18 1.29 -0.08
N ASP A 130 -29.17 0.95 -0.92
CA ASP A 130 -30.37 0.24 -0.50
C ASP A 130 -30.03 -1.16 0.03
N SER A 131 -29.12 -1.89 -0.65
CA SER A 131 -28.62 -3.20 -0.19
C SER A 131 -27.85 -3.09 1.13
N LEU A 132 -26.93 -2.13 1.26
CA LEU A 132 -26.14 -1.91 2.47
C LEU A 132 -27.04 -1.57 3.66
N LYS A 133 -28.09 -0.78 3.43
CA LYS A 133 -29.10 -0.44 4.43
C LYS A 133 -29.95 -1.66 4.82
N GLN A 134 -30.40 -2.46 3.86
CA GLN A 134 -31.16 -3.69 4.14
C GLN A 134 -30.37 -4.69 4.99
N ASN A 135 -29.04 -4.73 4.80
CA ASN A 135 -28.15 -5.60 5.55
C ASN A 135 -27.58 -4.93 6.82
N ASN A 136 -28.05 -3.72 7.19
CA ASN A 136 -27.60 -2.95 8.35
C ASN A 136 -26.07 -2.80 8.46
N ILE A 137 -25.36 -2.73 7.33
CA ILE A 137 -23.89 -2.77 7.29
C ILE A 137 -23.25 -1.55 7.98
N TYR A 138 -23.93 -0.40 7.98
CA TYR A 138 -23.45 0.84 8.60
C TYR A 138 -24.00 1.06 10.02
N GLU A 139 -24.78 0.13 10.55
CA GLU A 139 -25.26 0.20 11.93
C GLU A 139 -24.29 -0.54 12.85
N GLU A 140 -23.96 0.06 13.99
CA GLU A 140 -23.11 -0.59 14.99
C GLU A 140 -23.91 -1.69 15.70
N VAL A 141 -23.77 -2.92 15.23
CA VAL A 141 -24.41 -4.10 15.83
C VAL A 141 -23.37 -4.89 16.62
N LEU A 142 -23.46 -4.82 17.96
CA LEU A 142 -22.60 -5.60 18.84
C LEU A 142 -22.84 -7.10 18.66
N GLY A 143 -21.77 -7.88 18.47
CA GLY A 143 -21.86 -9.33 18.31
C GLY A 143 -22.32 -9.80 16.94
N CYS A 144 -22.19 -8.97 15.90
CA CYS A 144 -22.50 -9.37 14.52
C CYS A 144 -21.67 -10.58 14.09
N THR A 145 -22.35 -11.62 13.59
CA THR A 145 -21.75 -12.84 13.03
C THR A 145 -21.99 -12.88 11.52
N LEU A 146 -21.07 -13.46 10.74
CA LEU A 146 -21.23 -13.55 9.28
C LEU A 146 -22.09 -14.77 8.86
N GLY A 147 -22.38 -15.67 9.80
CA GLY A 147 -23.30 -16.80 9.64
C GLY A 147 -23.83 -17.27 10.99
N ASP A 148 -24.88 -18.11 10.97
CA ASP A 148 -25.56 -18.60 12.18
C ASP A 148 -24.64 -19.47 13.08
N ASP A 149 -23.63 -20.12 12.48
CA ASP A 149 -22.67 -20.99 13.17
C ASP A 149 -21.29 -20.31 13.42
N GLU A 150 -21.14 -19.02 13.08
CA GLU A 150 -19.87 -18.30 13.22
C GLU A 150 -19.82 -17.44 14.49
N SER A 151 -18.66 -17.41 15.14
CA SER A 151 -18.42 -16.49 16.25
C SER A 151 -18.28 -15.04 15.75
N PRO A 152 -18.64 -14.03 16.56
CA PRO A 152 -18.42 -12.63 16.20
C PRO A 152 -16.96 -12.36 15.83
N ALA A 153 -16.75 -11.43 14.89
CA ALA A 153 -15.41 -11.05 14.49
C ALA A 153 -14.62 -10.52 15.72
N PRO A 154 -13.43 -11.07 16.00
CA PRO A 154 -12.64 -10.65 17.15
C PRO A 154 -12.13 -9.22 17.00
N ASP A 155 -12.06 -8.48 18.11
CA ASP A 155 -11.30 -7.22 18.16
C ASP A 155 -9.80 -7.55 18.15
N VAL A 156 -9.26 -7.69 16.95
CA VAL A 156 -7.86 -8.06 16.73
C VAL A 156 -6.87 -7.07 17.33
N ILE A 157 -7.26 -5.81 17.58
CA ILE A 157 -6.39 -4.83 18.22
C ILE A 157 -6.31 -5.11 19.72
N SER A 158 -7.47 -5.23 20.39
CA SER A 158 -7.52 -5.49 21.83
C SER A 158 -7.00 -6.88 22.19
N GLU A 159 -7.33 -7.89 21.39
CA GLU A 159 -6.79 -9.24 21.55
C GLU A 159 -5.29 -9.26 21.31
N GLY A 160 -4.80 -8.61 20.25
CA GLY A 160 -3.38 -8.49 19.96
C GLY A 160 -2.61 -7.79 21.07
N TYR A 161 -3.15 -6.69 21.61
CA TYR A 161 -2.57 -5.98 22.75
C TYR A 161 -2.48 -6.89 23.98
N THR A 162 -3.58 -7.54 24.35
CA THR A 162 -3.64 -8.48 25.48
C THR A 162 -2.65 -9.63 25.30
N ALA A 163 -2.57 -10.18 24.08
CA ALA A 163 -1.67 -11.28 23.76
C ALA A 163 -0.18 -10.88 23.85
N LEU A 164 0.19 -9.66 23.44
CA LEU A 164 1.58 -9.17 23.55
C LEU A 164 1.95 -8.76 24.98
N THR A 165 0.98 -8.37 25.81
CA THR A 165 1.23 -7.88 27.18
C THR A 165 1.15 -8.99 28.23
N TRP A 166 0.19 -9.90 28.09
CA TRP A 166 -0.16 -10.90 29.12
C TRP A 166 -0.16 -12.35 28.61
N GLY A 167 0.15 -12.58 27.33
CA GLY A 167 0.09 -13.91 26.71
C GLY A 167 1.14 -14.88 27.27
N ALA A 168 0.69 -15.99 27.89
CA ALA A 168 1.56 -17.03 28.46
C ALA A 168 2.20 -17.99 27.43
N LYS A 169 1.65 -18.03 26.20
CA LYS A 169 2.16 -18.83 25.08
C LYS A 169 2.41 -17.94 23.86
N SER A 170 3.48 -17.19 23.90
CA SER A 170 4.45 -17.13 22.81
C SER A 170 5.62 -16.29 23.32
N PRO A 171 6.86 -16.65 22.97
CA PRO A 171 7.87 -15.61 22.83
C PRO A 171 7.38 -14.67 21.71
N LEU A 172 8.19 -13.75 21.27
CA LEU A 172 8.09 -13.31 19.89
C LEU A 172 7.77 -14.46 18.90
#